data_AF-A0A1I7X5D0-F1
#
_entry.id   AF-A0A1I7X5D0-F1
#
_cell.length_a   1.000
_cell.length_b   1.000
_cell.length_c   1.000
_cell.angle_alpha   90.00
_cell.angle_beta   90.00
_cell.angle_gamma   90.00
#
_symmetry.space_group_name_H-M   'P 1'
#
loop_
_entity.id
_entity.type
_entity.pdbx_description
1 polymer ?
#
loop_
_entity_poly.entity_id
_entity_poly.type
_entity_poly.pdbx_seq_one_letter_code
_entity_poly.pdbx_strand_id
1 'polypeptide(L)'
;MGTNPDLSPIFGIRGDLPPAMVLTVEYDVLRDEGIQYAKRLEESGVQTEWKHYANAFHGQCNMPFSSLRREMIRDIVAYLSTHM
;
A
#
# COMPACT_ATOMS: atom_id res chain seq x y z
N MET A 1 4.05 21.79 10.86
CA MET A 1 5.05 21.08 10.03
C MET A 1 4.57 19.65 9.85
N GLY A 2 4.54 19.13 8.62
CA GLY A 2 4.01 17.79 8.31
C GLY A 2 2.92 17.73 7.23
N THR A 3 2.57 18.85 6.59
CA THR A 3 1.53 18.89 5.54
C THR A 3 2.08 19.14 4.14
N ASN A 4 3.41 19.16 3.97
CA ASN A 4 4.00 19.26 2.65
C ASN A 4 3.68 17.97 1.87
N PRO A 5 2.96 18.03 0.74
CA PRO A 5 2.56 16.83 -0.01
C PRO A 5 3.75 16.00 -0.52
N ASP A 6 4.93 16.60 -0.72
CA ASP A 6 6.13 15.88 -1.14
C ASP A 6 6.74 15.02 -0.01
N LEU A 7 6.40 15.30 1.25
CA LEU A 7 6.84 14.54 2.42
C LEU A 7 5.71 13.71 3.04
N SER A 8 4.46 14.17 2.88
CA SER A 8 3.26 13.60 3.48
C SER A 8 2.18 13.51 2.38
N PRO A 9 2.27 12.49 1.51
CA PRO A 9 1.51 12.43 0.26
C PRO A 9 -0.01 12.37 0.46
N ILE A 10 -0.48 12.01 1.66
CA ILE A 10 -1.90 12.03 2.01
C ILE A 10 -2.56 13.42 1.80
N PHE A 11 -1.78 14.49 1.86
CA PHE A 11 -2.27 15.86 1.61
C PHE A 11 -2.24 16.27 0.13
N GLY A 12 -1.72 15.42 -0.76
CA GLY A 12 -1.58 15.69 -2.20
C GLY A 12 -2.44 14.79 -3.10
N ILE A 13 -3.34 13.99 -2.53
CA ILE A 13 -4.18 13.05 -3.28
C ILE A 13 -5.16 13.79 -4.19
N ARG A 14 -5.27 13.28 -5.43
CA ARG A 14 -6.12 13.80 -6.51
C ARG A 14 -6.74 12.61 -7.27
N GLY A 15 -7.88 12.82 -7.92
CA GLY A 15 -8.63 11.74 -8.58
C GLY A 15 -8.04 11.25 -9.91
N ASP A 16 -7.09 11.98 -10.47
CA ASP A 16 -6.37 11.66 -11.72
C ASP A 16 -5.07 10.88 -11.49
N LEU A 17 -4.82 10.41 -10.26
CA LEU A 17 -3.70 9.49 -10.00
C LEU A 17 -3.93 8.13 -10.68
N PRO A 18 -2.86 7.43 -11.07
CA PRO A 18 -2.96 6.07 -11.61
C PRO A 18 -3.53 5.10 -10.57
N PRO A 19 -4.06 3.94 -11.00
CA PRO A 19 -4.48 2.87 -10.10
C PRO A 19 -3.37 2.52 -9.11
N ALA A 20 -3.74 2.27 -7.86
CA ALA A 20 -2.80 2.00 -6.78
C ALA A 20 -3.12 0.69 -6.06
N MET A 21 -2.06 -0.02 -5.66
CA MET A 21 -2.13 -1.10 -4.68
C MET A 21 -1.40 -0.66 -3.43
N VAL A 22 -2.09 -0.69 -2.28
CA VAL A 22 -1.50 -0.36 -0.97
C VAL A 22 -1.44 -1.64 -0.13
N LEU A 23 -0.24 -1.95 0.36
CA LEU A 23 -0.03 -3.08 1.25
C LEU A 23 0.30 -2.60 2.64
N THR A 24 -0.36 -3.16 3.65
CA THR A 24 0.01 -2.97 5.06
C THR A 24 0.23 -4.31 5.74
N VAL A 25 0.96 -4.28 6.86
CA VAL A 25 1.28 -5.46 7.67
C VAL A 25 0.98 -5.15 9.14
N GLU A 26 0.69 -6.17 9.94
CA GLU A 26 0.18 -5.96 11.31
C GLU A 26 1.20 -5.30 12.24
N TYR A 27 2.45 -5.75 12.20
CA TYR A 27 3.52 -5.26 13.08
C TYR A 27 4.35 -4.18 12.37
N ASP A 28 3.70 -3.06 12.05
CA ASP A 28 4.33 -1.90 11.40
C ASP A 28 3.79 -0.59 11.99
N VAL A 29 4.69 0.32 12.36
CA VAL A 29 4.34 1.66 12.87
C VAL A 29 3.67 2.53 11.81
N LEU A 30 3.88 2.21 10.52
CA LEU A 30 3.28 2.90 9.38
C LEU A 30 1.89 2.34 8.99
N ARG A 31 1.42 1.28 9.67
CA ARG A 31 0.20 0.55 9.29
C ARG A 31 -1.00 1.48 9.13
N ASP A 32 -1.26 2.29 10.15
CA ASP A 32 -2.46 3.11 10.21
C ASP A 32 -2.43 4.24 9.17
N GLU A 33 -1.25 4.81 8.90
CA GLU A 33 -1.05 5.79 7.82
C GLU A 33 -1.27 5.16 6.44
N GLY A 34 -0.78 3.93 6.22
CA GLY A 34 -1.04 3.19 4.99
C GLY A 34 -2.53 2.91 4.76
N ILE A 35 -3.27 2.56 5.81
CA ILE A 35 -4.73 2.37 5.76
C ILE A 35 -5.43 3.68 5.41
N GLN A 36 -5.04 4.79 6.04
CA GLN A 36 -5.62 6.12 5.76
C GLN A 36 -5.33 6.56 4.33
N TYR A 37 -4.11 6.31 3.83
CA TYR A 37 -3.73 6.65 2.46
C TYR A 37 -4.57 5.88 1.44
N ALA A 38 -4.75 4.57 1.63
CA ALA A 38 -5.60 3.74 0.78
C ALA A 38 -7.05 4.24 0.74
N LYS A 39 -7.64 4.52 1.90
CA LYS A 39 -9.00 5.07 2.00
C LYS A 39 -9.12 6.41 1.28
N ARG A 40 -8.15 7.30 1.46
CA ARG A 40 -8.20 8.64 0.87
C ARG A 40 -8.03 8.62 -0.66
N LEU A 41 -7.26 7.67 -1.20
CA LEU A 41 -7.19 7.40 -2.64
C LEU A 41 -8.55 6.96 -3.19
N GLU A 42 -9.17 5.95 -2.55
CA GLU A 42 -10.50 5.44 -2.91
C GLU A 42 -11.57 6.54 -2.86
N GLU A 43 -11.62 7.32 -1.77
CA GLU A 43 -12.53 8.46 -1.60
C GLU A 43 -12.33 9.55 -2.66
N SER A 44 -11.14 9.65 -3.26
CA SER A 44 -10.83 10.60 -4.32
C SER A 44 -11.14 10.06 -5.72
N GLY A 45 -11.69 8.85 -5.82
CA GLY A 45 -12.04 8.20 -7.09
C GLY A 45 -10.90 7.44 -7.76
N VAL A 46 -9.75 7.28 -7.09
CA VAL A 46 -8.63 6.50 -7.62
C VAL A 46 -8.92 5.02 -7.44
N GLN A 47 -8.79 4.23 -8.51
CA GLN A 47 -8.90 2.77 -8.44
C GLN A 47 -7.83 2.21 -7.50
N THR A 48 -8.25 1.74 -6.32
CA THR A 48 -7.35 1.37 -5.23
C THR A 48 -7.64 -0.03 -4.75
N GLU A 49 -6.61 -0.88 -4.70
CA GLU A 49 -6.66 -2.17 -4.02
C GLU A 49 -5.85 -2.08 -2.71
N TRP A 50 -6.49 -2.39 -1.58
CA TRP A 50 -5.80 -2.48 -0.29
C TRP A 50 -5.79 -3.92 0.22
N LYS A 51 -4.61 -4.41 0.62
CA LYS A 51 -4.45 -5.72 1.24
C LYS A 51 -3.61 -5.63 2.50
N HIS A 52 -4.06 -6.32 3.55
CA HIS A 52 -3.42 -6.35 4.86
C HIS A 52 -2.91 -7.75 5.21
N TYR A 53 -1.68 -7.86 5.70
CA TYR A 53 -1.07 -9.13 6.13
C TYR A 53 -0.93 -9.18 7.65
N ALA A 54 -1.83 -9.93 8.29
CA ALA A 54 -1.94 -10.03 9.76
C ALA A 54 -0.70 -10.64 10.46
N ASN A 55 0.10 -11.43 9.74
CA ASN A 55 1.23 -12.17 10.30
C ASN A 55 2.60 -11.64 9.84
N ALA A 56 2.64 -10.40 9.35
CA ALA A 56 3.83 -9.78 8.77
C ALA A 56 4.27 -8.53 9.55
N PHE A 57 5.52 -8.11 9.32
CA PHE A 57 6.13 -6.94 9.93
C PHE A 57 6.79 -6.05 8.87
N HIS A 58 7.20 -4.85 9.27
CA HIS A 58 7.83 -3.89 8.35
C HIS A 58 9.03 -4.51 7.60
N GLY A 59 9.02 -4.38 6.27
CA GLY A 59 10.07 -4.94 5.41
C GLY A 59 9.91 -6.44 5.07
N GLN A 60 8.75 -7.06 5.33
CA GLN A 60 8.48 -8.47 5.01
C GLN A 60 8.84 -8.87 3.57
N CYS A 61 8.66 -7.97 2.59
CA CYS A 61 9.02 -8.18 1.17
C CYS A 61 10.52 -8.45 0.94
N ASN A 62 11.38 -8.04 1.86
CA ASN A 62 12.83 -8.18 1.76
C ASN A 62 13.36 -9.49 2.37
N MET A 63 12.50 -10.31 2.99
CA MET A 63 12.92 -11.53 3.70
C MET A 63 12.99 -12.73 2.73
N PRO A 64 14.18 -13.11 2.21
CA PRO A 64 14.30 -13.98 1.03
C PRO A 64 13.69 -15.38 1.21
N PHE A 65 13.69 -15.90 2.43
CA PHE A 65 13.20 -17.26 2.74
C PHE A 65 11.78 -17.30 3.29
N SER A 66 11.12 -16.15 3.43
CA SER A 66 9.77 -16.07 3.97
C SER A 66 8.73 -16.59 2.97
N SER A 67 7.83 -17.47 3.43
CA SER A 67 6.64 -17.86 2.67
C SER A 67 5.70 -16.67 2.46
N LEU A 68 5.55 -15.79 3.47
CA LEU A 68 4.76 -14.57 3.37
C LEU A 68 5.32 -13.62 2.32
N ARG A 69 6.65 -13.48 2.21
CA ARG A 69 7.25 -12.73 1.10
C ARG A 69 6.78 -13.27 -0.25
N ARG A 70 6.85 -14.59 -0.45
CA ARG A 70 6.43 -15.22 -1.72
C ARG A 70 4.94 -15.02 -2.00
N GLU A 71 4.10 -14.96 -0.98
CA GLU A 71 2.69 -14.59 -1.11
C GLU A 71 2.53 -13.13 -1.53
N MET A 72 3.14 -12.19 -0.79
CA MET A 72 3.09 -10.76 -1.10
C MET A 72 3.55 -10.44 -2.53
N ILE A 73 4.66 -11.05 -2.98
CA ILE A 73 5.14 -10.87 -4.36
C ILE A 73 4.16 -11.43 -5.39
N ARG A 74 3.51 -12.57 -5.10
CA ARG A 74 2.49 -13.11 -6.01
C ARG A 74 1.29 -12.18 -6.15
N ASP A 75 0.84 -11.59 -5.05
CA ASP A 75 -0.26 -10.62 -5.06
C ASP A 75 0.12 -9.36 -5.85
N ILE A 76 1.34 -8.83 -5.65
CA ILE A 76 1.84 -7.69 -6.43
C ILE A 76 1.88 -8.03 -7.93
N VAL A 77 2.39 -9.20 -8.31
CA VAL A 77 2.42 -9.63 -9.71
C VAL A 77 1.02 -9.79 -10.28
N ALA A 78 0.08 -10.34 -9.52
CA ALA A 78 -1.31 -10.48 -9.94
C ALA A 78 -1.97 -9.12 -10.21
N TYR A 79 -1.76 -8.15 -9.30
CA TYR A 79 -2.24 -6.79 -9.49
C TYR A 79 -1.66 -6.13 -10.74
N LEU A 80 -0.33 -6.21 -10.92
CA LEU A 80 0.32 -5.62 -12.08
C LEU A 80 -0.14 -6.26 -13.39
N SER A 81 -0.43 -7.55 -13.40
CA SER A 81 -0.88 -8.27 -14.60
C SER A 81 -2.30 -7.89 -15.06
N THR A 82 -3.10 -7.26 -14.19
CA THR A 82 -4.47 -6.82 -14.51
C THR A 82 -4.60 -5.31 -14.74
N HIS A 83 -3.53 -4.56 -14.46
CA HIS A 83 -3.52 -3.09 -14.53
C HIS A 83 -2.41 -2.52 -15.44
N MET A 84 -1.64 -3.38 -16.13
CA MET A 84 -0.67 -3.02 -17.17
C MET A 84 -1.02 -3.63 -18.53
#